data_AF-A0A509EFK7-F1
#
_entry.id   AF-A0A509EFK7-F1
#
_cell.length_a   1.000
_cell.length_b   1.000
_cell.length_c   1.000
_cell.angle_alpha   90.00
_cell.angle_beta   90.00
_cell.angle_gamma   90.00
#
_symmetry.space_group_name_H-M   'P 1'
#
loop_
_entity.id
_entity.type
_entity.pdbx_description
1 polymer ?
#
loop_
_entity_poly.entity_id
_entity_poly.type
_entity_poly.pdbx_seq_one_letter_code
_entity_poly.pdbx_strand_id
1 'polypeptide(L)'
;MMPVPPLDGFDDIRDSDLVALVEKARGSIAYNATLTVARADQARRDADRAQAAAAETERDKTAGARAKLARNARRRDLIREVIENEPAAPENIQHLHSVLALCGLPYREPKGATNFFREYGRNTLAINAGRLTNPISGDMELQGLPYGPKARLLLLHLCTEAVKQRSPKIEVAHSLSGFIRDMGFPVTGGDRGTLKQFKEQLNRLAACSMQIGLWDGSRASTLNVPPFRQLDVWLPLNAHPDQGLLWSSTITFQTDFFDNLLQHALPVDIRAARAFAGSARQLDLLFWVGYRLSRLERPLRLTWDNLYKQFGSENGSIRSFRQEFRKDVAHLTEVFPRLRLTLDENGMQLLPSDQKDLLVPPKAVLANRRARAKG
;
A
#
# COMPACT_ATOMS: atom_id res chain seq x y z
N MET A 1 -50.69 -31.33 -49.84
CA MET A 1 -49.87 -30.34 -49.12
C MET A 1 -50.75 -29.77 -48.03
N MET A 2 -50.72 -30.38 -46.84
CA MET A 2 -51.51 -29.90 -45.68
C MET A 2 -50.83 -28.65 -45.13
N PRO A 3 -51.58 -27.60 -44.75
CA PRO A 3 -50.99 -26.44 -44.12
C PRO A 3 -50.46 -26.85 -42.74
N VAL A 4 -49.17 -26.60 -42.51
CA VAL A 4 -48.56 -26.73 -41.20
C VAL A 4 -49.28 -25.73 -40.27
N PRO A 5 -49.79 -26.13 -39.10
CA PRO A 5 -50.48 -25.22 -38.20
C PRO A 5 -49.53 -24.09 -37.74
N PRO A 6 -50.05 -22.90 -37.40
CA PRO A 6 -49.26 -21.84 -36.79
C PRO A 6 -48.54 -22.33 -35.53
N LEU A 7 -47.35 -21.79 -35.33
CA LEU A 7 -46.40 -22.12 -34.27
C LEU A 7 -46.94 -21.66 -32.91
N ASP A 8 -47.53 -22.55 -32.13
CA ASP A 8 -47.92 -22.23 -30.75
C ASP A 8 -47.04 -23.01 -29.76
N GLY A 9 -46.29 -22.27 -28.94
CA GLY A 9 -45.82 -22.79 -27.65
C GLY A 9 -44.32 -22.72 -27.34
N PHE A 10 -43.50 -21.96 -28.08
CA PHE A 10 -42.03 -21.85 -27.83
C PHE A 10 -41.47 -20.43 -27.99
N ASP A 11 -42.32 -19.41 -28.12
CA ASP A 11 -41.92 -18.01 -28.33
C ASP A 11 -41.05 -17.43 -27.19
N ASP A 12 -41.08 -18.09 -26.04
CA ASP A 12 -40.26 -17.74 -24.88
C ASP A 12 -38.79 -18.15 -25.04
N ILE A 13 -38.45 -18.98 -26.04
CA ILE A 13 -37.07 -19.40 -26.38
C ILE A 13 -36.55 -18.53 -27.52
N ARG A 14 -35.54 -17.71 -27.23
CA ARG A 14 -35.00 -16.67 -28.14
C ARG A 14 -33.62 -17.04 -28.70
N ASP A 15 -32.87 -17.87 -28.00
CA ASP A 15 -31.52 -18.26 -28.41
C ASP A 15 -31.61 -19.29 -29.55
N SER A 16 -30.93 -19.01 -30.66
CA SER A 16 -31.08 -19.75 -31.93
C SER A 16 -30.68 -21.22 -31.85
N ASP A 17 -29.74 -21.56 -30.97
CA ASP A 17 -29.31 -22.94 -30.71
C ASP A 17 -30.39 -23.74 -29.96
N LEU A 18 -31.07 -23.11 -29.00
CA LEU A 18 -32.17 -23.73 -28.24
C LEU A 18 -33.42 -23.89 -29.11
N VAL A 19 -33.70 -22.91 -29.98
CA VAL A 19 -34.76 -23.03 -31.00
C VAL A 19 -34.47 -24.20 -31.94
N ALA A 20 -33.26 -24.30 -32.47
CA ALA A 20 -32.88 -25.41 -33.36
C ALA A 20 -32.95 -26.78 -32.68
N LEU A 21 -32.60 -26.86 -31.39
CA LEU A 21 -32.70 -28.08 -30.58
C LEU A 21 -34.15 -28.55 -30.44
N VAL A 22 -35.07 -27.63 -30.14
CA VAL A 22 -36.51 -27.91 -30.04
C VAL A 22 -37.09 -28.32 -31.38
N GLU A 23 -36.75 -27.60 -32.45
CA GLU A 23 -37.20 -27.90 -33.81
C GLU A 23 -36.78 -29.30 -34.26
N LYS A 24 -35.56 -29.71 -33.94
CA LYS A 24 -35.06 -31.06 -34.26
C LYS A 24 -35.80 -32.18 -33.51
N ALA A 25 -36.34 -31.89 -32.32
CA ALA A 25 -37.09 -32.85 -31.52
C ALA A 25 -38.59 -32.89 -31.88
N ARG A 26 -39.04 -32.06 -32.83
CA ARG A 26 -40.45 -31.91 -33.22
C ARG A 26 -41.04 -33.24 -33.72
N GLY A 27 -42.21 -33.60 -33.17
CA GLY A 27 -42.90 -34.86 -33.49
C GLY A 27 -42.33 -36.12 -32.82
N SER A 28 -41.24 -36.00 -32.05
CA SER A 28 -40.70 -37.11 -31.26
C SER A 28 -41.38 -37.23 -29.88
N ILE A 29 -41.28 -38.41 -29.27
CA ILE A 29 -41.75 -38.66 -27.89
C ILE A 29 -41.00 -37.75 -26.87
N ALA A 30 -39.78 -37.33 -27.20
CA ALA A 30 -38.95 -36.49 -26.35
C ALA A 30 -39.27 -34.98 -26.45
N TYR A 31 -40.15 -34.56 -27.36
CA TYR A 31 -40.40 -33.14 -27.67
C TYR A 31 -40.70 -32.27 -26.43
N ASN A 32 -41.62 -32.72 -25.56
CA ASN A 32 -42.01 -31.97 -24.36
C ASN A 32 -40.88 -31.89 -23.32
N ALA A 33 -40.02 -32.91 -23.25
CA ALA A 33 -38.85 -32.88 -22.39
C ALA A 33 -37.80 -31.89 -22.90
N THR A 34 -37.51 -31.94 -24.21
CA THR A 34 -36.59 -30.99 -24.87
C THR A 34 -37.07 -29.55 -24.74
N LEU A 35 -38.38 -29.31 -24.91
CA LEU A 35 -39.02 -28.02 -24.67
C LEU A 35 -38.72 -27.49 -23.27
N THR A 36 -38.95 -28.31 -22.25
CA THR A 36 -38.80 -27.93 -20.86
C THR A 36 -37.35 -27.58 -20.54
N VAL A 37 -36.41 -28.37 -21.04
CA VAL A 37 -34.96 -28.12 -20.89
C VAL A 37 -34.56 -26.82 -21.59
N ALA A 38 -35.00 -26.61 -22.83
CA ALA A 38 -34.67 -25.42 -23.58
C ALA A 38 -35.23 -24.13 -22.94
N ARG A 39 -36.44 -24.19 -22.36
CA ARG A 39 -36.99 -23.09 -21.55
C ARG A 39 -36.17 -22.79 -20.31
N ALA A 40 -35.79 -23.83 -19.57
CA ALA A 40 -34.98 -23.67 -18.37
C ALA A 40 -33.60 -23.08 -18.71
N ASP A 41 -32.99 -23.51 -19.82
CA ASP A 41 -31.73 -22.97 -20.30
C ASP A 41 -31.85 -21.53 -20.78
N GLN A 42 -32.91 -21.19 -21.53
CA GLN A 42 -33.19 -19.80 -21.92
C GLN A 42 -33.36 -18.91 -20.69
N ALA A 43 -34.17 -19.32 -19.73
CA ALA A 43 -34.43 -18.56 -18.50
C ALA A 43 -33.15 -18.34 -17.69
N ARG A 44 -32.28 -19.35 -17.61
CA ARG A 44 -30.95 -19.24 -16.98
C ARG A 44 -30.07 -18.23 -17.72
N ARG A 45 -29.97 -18.32 -19.05
CA ARG A 45 -29.16 -17.39 -19.86
C ARG A 45 -29.70 -15.96 -19.82
N ASP A 46 -31.01 -15.78 -19.81
CA ASP A 46 -31.66 -14.47 -19.65
C ASP A 46 -31.38 -13.88 -18.27
N ALA A 47 -31.42 -14.70 -17.21
CA ALA A 47 -31.04 -14.28 -15.86
C ALA A 47 -29.56 -13.90 -15.77
N ASP A 48 -28.66 -14.68 -16.36
CA ASP A 48 -27.22 -14.39 -16.43
C ASP A 48 -26.94 -13.08 -17.20
N ARG A 49 -27.62 -12.87 -18.34
CA ARG A 49 -27.54 -11.62 -19.13
C ARG A 49 -28.07 -10.42 -18.35
N ALA A 50 -29.20 -10.56 -17.67
CA ALA A 50 -29.78 -9.51 -16.85
C ALA A 50 -28.87 -9.15 -15.66
N GLN A 51 -28.25 -10.15 -15.02
CA GLN A 51 -27.27 -9.94 -13.96
C GLN A 51 -26.01 -9.25 -14.48
N ALA A 52 -25.50 -9.64 -15.65
CA ALA A 52 -24.35 -8.99 -16.29
C ALA A 52 -24.65 -7.51 -16.63
N ALA A 53 -25.80 -7.23 -17.24
CA ALA A 53 -26.21 -5.86 -17.58
C ALA A 53 -26.43 -4.97 -16.34
N ALA A 54 -27.00 -5.53 -15.27
CA ALA A 54 -27.14 -4.83 -13.99
C ALA A 54 -25.76 -4.54 -13.37
N ALA A 55 -24.82 -5.49 -13.41
CA ALA A 55 -23.47 -5.31 -12.91
C ALA A 55 -22.69 -4.25 -13.72
N GLU A 56 -22.85 -4.21 -15.04
CA GLU A 56 -22.27 -3.19 -15.92
C GLU A 56 -22.83 -1.80 -15.61
N THR A 57 -24.15 -1.68 -15.46
CA THR A 57 -24.81 -0.43 -15.07
C THR A 57 -24.31 0.11 -13.73
N GLU A 58 -24.14 -0.76 -12.73
CA GLU A 58 -23.59 -0.35 -11.43
C GLU A 58 -22.11 0.02 -11.49
N ARG A 59 -21.31 -0.65 -12.34
CA ARG A 59 -19.91 -0.27 -12.60
C ARG A 59 -19.82 1.11 -13.24
N ASP A 60 -20.66 1.41 -14.23
CA ASP A 60 -20.69 2.71 -14.91
C ASP A 60 -21.11 3.84 -13.97
N LYS A 61 -22.13 3.60 -13.14
CA LYS A 61 -22.53 4.55 -12.08
C LYS A 61 -21.39 4.80 -11.11
N THR A 62 -20.70 3.75 -10.66
CA THR A 62 -19.57 3.84 -9.73
C THR A 62 -18.40 4.60 -10.37
N ALA A 63 -18.06 4.30 -11.62
CA ALA A 63 -17.03 5.00 -12.38
C ALA A 63 -17.38 6.49 -12.57
N GLY A 64 -18.64 6.81 -12.89
CA GLY A 64 -19.13 8.18 -13.02
C GLY A 64 -19.07 8.95 -11.69
N ALA A 65 -19.43 8.34 -10.57
CA ALA A 65 -19.31 8.95 -9.25
C ALA A 65 -17.82 9.21 -8.89
N ARG A 66 -16.96 8.23 -9.15
CA ARG A 66 -15.51 8.29 -8.90
C ARG A 66 -14.82 9.36 -9.75
N ALA A 67 -15.27 9.58 -10.98
CA ALA A 67 -14.76 10.63 -11.86
C ALA A 67 -15.01 12.05 -11.33
N LYS A 68 -15.99 12.24 -10.44
CA LYS A 68 -16.27 13.52 -9.78
C LYS A 68 -15.38 13.78 -8.54
N LEU A 69 -14.72 12.75 -8.02
CA LEU A 69 -13.83 12.87 -6.85
C LEU A 69 -12.54 13.61 -7.20
N ALA A 70 -12.03 14.36 -6.22
CA ALA A 70 -10.69 14.93 -6.26
C ALA A 70 -9.62 13.84 -6.42
N ARG A 71 -8.49 14.17 -7.06
CA ARG A 71 -7.43 13.20 -7.42
C ARG A 71 -7.03 12.24 -6.29
N ASN A 72 -6.79 12.76 -5.08
CA ASN A 72 -6.36 11.92 -3.95
C ASN A 72 -7.50 11.06 -3.39
N ALA A 73 -8.73 11.58 -3.37
CA ALA A 73 -9.91 10.81 -2.96
C ALA A 73 -10.17 9.68 -3.96
N ARG A 74 -10.10 9.97 -5.26
CA ARG A 74 -10.19 8.96 -6.33
C ARG A 74 -9.15 7.85 -6.18
N ARG A 75 -7.89 8.22 -5.89
CA ARG A 75 -6.82 7.25 -5.66
C ARG A 75 -7.13 6.33 -4.47
N ARG A 76 -7.58 6.89 -3.34
CA ARG A 76 -7.95 6.09 -2.16
C ARG A 76 -9.15 5.19 -2.42
N ASP A 77 -10.15 5.69 -3.14
CA ASP A 77 -11.35 4.94 -3.51
C ASP A 77 -11.03 3.74 -4.40
N LEU A 78 -10.18 3.91 -5.42
CA LEU A 78 -9.68 2.82 -6.27
C LEU A 78 -8.90 1.78 -5.45
N ILE A 79 -8.00 2.23 -4.57
CA ILE A 79 -7.22 1.32 -3.73
C ILE A 79 -8.11 0.61 -2.70
N ARG A 80 -9.12 1.28 -2.13
CA ARG A 80 -10.11 0.66 -1.25
C ARG A 80 -10.80 -0.50 -1.97
N GLU A 81 -11.32 -0.26 -3.18
CA GLU A 81 -11.99 -1.30 -3.98
C GLU A 81 -11.06 -2.49 -4.23
N VAL A 82 -9.79 -2.25 -4.56
CA VAL A 82 -8.79 -3.32 -4.74
C VAL A 82 -8.56 -4.07 -3.42
N ILE A 83 -8.33 -3.37 -2.31
CA ILE A 83 -8.07 -3.99 -1.00
C ILE A 83 -9.29 -4.78 -0.48
N GLU A 84 -10.50 -4.31 -0.73
CA GLU A 84 -11.73 -4.99 -0.30
C GLU A 84 -12.02 -6.27 -1.09
N ASN A 85 -11.61 -6.33 -2.36
CA ASN A 85 -11.90 -7.43 -3.27
C ASN A 85 -10.71 -8.39 -3.48
N GLU A 86 -9.48 -7.94 -3.29
CA GLU A 86 -8.26 -8.71 -3.55
C GLU A 86 -7.39 -8.84 -2.29
N PRO A 87 -7.13 -10.05 -1.79
CA PRO A 87 -6.25 -10.25 -0.64
C PRO A 87 -4.81 -9.81 -0.96
N ALA A 88 -4.04 -9.40 0.07
CA ALA A 88 -2.63 -9.12 -0.14
C ALA A 88 -1.87 -10.42 -0.43
N ALA A 89 -1.49 -10.61 -1.67
CA ALA A 89 -0.56 -11.65 -2.08
C ALA A 89 0.90 -11.25 -1.72
N PRO A 90 1.84 -12.20 -1.61
CA PRO A 90 3.23 -11.93 -1.22
C PRO A 90 3.91 -10.81 -2.02
N GLU A 91 3.57 -10.65 -3.29
CA GLU A 91 4.05 -9.58 -4.18
C GLU A 91 3.61 -8.18 -3.75
N ASN A 92 2.48 -8.07 -3.05
CA ASN A 92 1.92 -6.81 -2.54
C ASN A 92 2.41 -6.49 -1.12
N ILE A 93 3.14 -7.40 -0.48
CA ILE A 93 3.66 -7.20 0.87
C ILE A 93 5.08 -6.65 0.78
N GLN A 94 5.25 -5.45 1.33
CA GLN A 94 6.54 -4.82 1.56
C GLN A 94 6.89 -4.84 3.04
N HIS A 95 8.17 -4.68 3.36
CA HIS A 95 8.69 -4.74 4.71
C HIS A 95 9.38 -3.44 5.07
N LEU A 96 9.10 -2.92 6.26
CA LEU A 96 9.79 -1.78 6.86
C LEU A 96 10.41 -2.20 8.19
N HIS A 97 11.56 -1.65 8.55
CA HIS A 97 12.06 -1.82 9.91
C HIS A 97 11.08 -1.21 10.93
N SER A 98 10.64 -1.95 11.94
CA SER A 98 9.59 -1.47 12.87
C SER A 98 9.93 -0.17 13.60
N VAL A 99 11.21 0.07 13.88
CA VAL A 99 11.66 1.37 14.44
C VAL A 99 11.25 2.56 13.59
N LEU A 100 11.22 2.43 12.26
CA LEU A 100 10.84 3.51 11.34
C LEU A 100 9.31 3.73 11.32
N ALA A 101 8.53 2.73 11.73
CA ALA A 101 7.09 2.88 11.96
C ALA A 101 6.78 3.63 13.27
N LEU A 102 7.68 3.55 14.25
CA LEU A 102 7.53 4.19 15.56
C LEU A 102 8.19 5.58 15.59
N CYS A 103 9.41 5.68 15.10
CA CYS A 103 10.23 6.88 15.03
C CYS A 103 10.41 7.26 13.56
N GLY A 104 9.38 7.83 12.94
CA GLY A 104 9.44 8.20 11.52
C GLY A 104 10.42 9.35 11.23
N LEU A 105 10.78 9.53 9.96
CA LEU A 105 11.62 10.65 9.49
C LEU A 105 10.93 12.03 9.70
N PRO A 106 11.61 13.16 9.48
CA PRO A 106 10.93 14.45 9.33
C PRO A 106 9.84 14.41 8.22
N TYR A 107 8.74 15.15 8.36
CA TYR A 107 7.71 15.20 7.29
C TYR A 107 8.06 16.21 6.19
N ARG A 108 8.73 17.30 6.54
CA ARG A 108 9.28 18.33 5.64
C ARG A 108 10.78 18.44 5.82
N GLU A 109 11.39 19.16 4.88
CA GLU A 109 12.82 19.45 4.92
C GLU A 109 13.18 20.25 6.18
N PRO A 110 14.06 19.70 7.05
CA PRO A 110 14.61 20.44 8.18
C PRO A 110 15.73 21.38 7.69
N LYS A 111 15.35 22.55 7.15
CA LYS A 111 16.31 23.49 6.55
C LYS A 111 17.39 23.87 7.55
N GLY A 112 18.66 23.67 7.17
CA GLY A 112 19.83 24.02 7.99
C GLY A 112 20.14 23.06 9.14
N ALA A 113 19.29 22.06 9.42
CA ALA A 113 19.56 21.07 10.44
C ALA A 113 20.40 19.91 9.88
N THR A 114 21.45 19.54 10.62
CA THR A 114 22.33 18.40 10.30
C THR A 114 22.05 17.19 11.18
N ASN A 115 21.24 17.33 12.23
CA ASN A 115 20.79 16.25 13.08
C ASN A 115 19.27 16.29 13.25
N PHE A 116 18.69 15.11 13.44
CA PHE A 116 17.29 14.93 13.79
C PHE A 116 17.17 13.84 14.82
N PHE A 117 16.32 14.04 15.83
CA PHE A 117 16.08 13.09 16.89
C PHE A 117 14.58 12.90 17.07
N ARG A 118 14.15 11.64 17.21
CA ARG A 118 12.78 11.29 17.56
C ARG A 118 12.76 10.15 18.56
N GLU A 119 11.92 10.28 19.56
CA GLU A 119 11.68 9.28 20.59
C GLU A 119 10.24 8.78 20.53
N TYR A 120 10.07 7.49 20.82
CA TYR A 120 8.77 6.87 21.00
C TYR A 120 8.81 5.78 22.08
N GLY A 121 8.31 6.12 23.26
CA GLY A 121 8.34 5.24 24.42
C GLY A 121 9.79 4.89 24.75
N ARG A 122 10.20 3.66 24.45
CA ARG A 122 11.56 3.17 24.70
C ARG A 122 12.41 3.01 23.44
N ASN A 123 11.95 3.55 22.31
CA ASN A 123 12.66 3.52 21.05
C ASN A 123 13.11 4.94 20.72
N THR A 124 14.33 5.08 20.22
CA THR A 124 14.85 6.37 19.74
C THR A 124 15.46 6.19 18.36
N LEU A 125 15.33 7.21 17.53
CA LEU A 125 16.00 7.32 16.25
C LEU A 125 16.72 8.67 16.21
N ALA A 126 18.04 8.64 16.10
CA ALA A 126 18.83 9.79 15.71
C ALA A 126 19.26 9.63 14.25
N ILE A 127 19.25 10.73 13.49
CA ILE A 127 19.71 10.77 12.10
C ILE A 127 20.69 11.93 11.98
N ASN A 128 21.87 11.67 11.46
CA ASN A 128 22.82 12.71 11.12
C ASN A 128 22.97 12.79 9.60
N ALA A 129 22.87 14.01 9.07
CA ALA A 129 23.23 14.35 7.71
C ALA A 129 24.70 13.99 7.45
N GLY A 130 25.01 13.61 6.21
CA GLY A 130 26.36 13.26 5.82
C GLY A 130 26.73 13.87 4.48
N ARG A 131 27.90 13.48 3.97
CA ARG A 131 28.48 14.02 2.74
C ARG A 131 28.62 12.92 1.71
N LEU A 132 28.50 13.27 0.44
CA LEU A 132 28.85 12.41 -0.69
C LEU A 132 29.91 13.11 -1.53
N THR A 133 30.83 12.33 -2.09
CA THR A 133 31.82 12.86 -3.03
C THR A 133 31.17 13.10 -4.38
N ASN A 134 31.29 14.32 -4.90
CA ASN A 134 30.96 14.61 -6.29
C ASN A 134 32.06 14.00 -7.19
N PRO A 135 31.74 13.04 -8.08
CA PRO A 135 32.73 12.35 -8.91
C PRO A 135 33.32 13.25 -10.01
N ILE A 136 32.71 14.41 -10.29
CA ILE A 136 33.20 15.36 -11.29
C ILE A 136 34.14 16.37 -10.64
N SER A 137 33.75 16.98 -9.50
CA SER A 137 34.58 18.00 -8.82
C SER A 137 35.55 17.43 -7.78
N GLY A 138 35.28 16.23 -7.26
CA GLY A 138 35.99 15.62 -6.13
C GLY A 138 35.56 16.14 -4.76
N ASP A 139 34.66 17.13 -4.69
CA ASP A 139 34.27 17.76 -3.43
C ASP A 139 33.33 16.88 -2.61
N MET A 140 33.48 16.95 -1.28
CA MET A 140 32.58 16.31 -0.33
C MET A 140 31.37 17.20 -0.04
N GLU A 141 30.30 17.02 -0.81
CA GLU A 141 29.07 17.81 -0.73
C GLU A 141 28.15 17.33 0.39
N LEU A 142 27.78 18.25 1.30
CA LEU A 142 26.82 17.98 2.37
C LEU A 142 25.44 17.73 1.79
N GLN A 143 24.89 16.56 2.09
CA GLN A 143 23.50 16.22 1.83
C GLN A 143 22.68 16.55 3.09
N GLY A 144 21.47 17.07 2.91
CA GLY A 144 20.57 17.31 4.05
C GLY A 144 19.98 16.03 4.63
N LEU A 145 19.21 16.16 5.72
CA LEU A 145 18.52 15.02 6.32
C LEU A 145 17.44 14.45 5.38
N PRO A 146 17.25 13.11 5.31
CA PRO A 146 16.16 12.51 4.56
C PRO A 146 14.80 12.87 5.18
N TYR A 147 13.80 13.15 4.36
CA TYR A 147 12.49 13.60 4.84
C TYR A 147 11.34 13.23 3.89
N GLY A 148 10.12 13.46 4.37
CA GLY A 148 8.93 13.41 3.55
C GLY A 148 8.53 11.99 3.11
N PRO A 149 7.53 11.91 2.22
CA PRO A 149 6.95 10.63 1.83
C PRO A 149 7.90 9.80 0.96
N LYS A 150 8.75 10.44 0.14
CA LYS A 150 9.63 9.75 -0.80
C LYS A 150 10.74 8.97 -0.10
N ALA A 151 11.38 9.55 0.91
CA ALA A 151 12.38 8.84 1.72
C ALA A 151 11.78 7.61 2.42
N ARG A 152 10.55 7.70 2.92
CA ARG A 152 9.84 6.57 3.54
C ARG A 152 9.55 5.45 2.57
N LEU A 153 9.08 5.79 1.37
CA LEU A 153 8.80 4.82 0.31
C LEU A 153 10.09 4.15 -0.18
N LEU A 154 11.20 4.89 -0.26
CA LEU A 154 12.52 4.34 -0.55
C LEU A 154 12.94 3.33 0.52
N LEU A 155 12.86 3.70 1.80
CA LEU A 155 13.19 2.80 2.90
C LEU A 155 12.31 1.54 2.91
N LEU A 156 11.00 1.69 2.68
CA LEU A 156 10.08 0.57 2.58
C LEU A 156 10.48 -0.40 1.45
N HIS A 157 10.80 0.13 0.27
CA HIS A 157 11.19 -0.72 -0.86
C HIS A 157 12.56 -1.37 -0.65
N LEU A 158 13.56 -0.62 -0.19
CA LEU A 158 14.92 -1.12 0.05
C LEU A 158 14.92 -2.20 1.14
N CYS A 159 14.20 -1.98 2.24
CA CYS A 159 14.03 -3.00 3.29
C CYS A 159 13.33 -4.26 2.74
N THR A 160 12.36 -4.09 1.84
CA THR A 160 11.70 -5.21 1.18
C THR A 160 12.68 -6.04 0.35
N GLU A 161 13.51 -5.40 -0.47
CA GLU A 161 14.50 -6.10 -1.29
C GLU A 161 15.50 -6.88 -0.43
N ALA A 162 15.96 -6.29 0.67
CA ALA A 162 16.83 -6.98 1.63
C ALA A 162 16.17 -8.22 2.24
N VAL A 163 14.90 -8.11 2.65
CA VAL A 163 14.14 -9.24 3.21
C VAL A 163 13.88 -10.32 2.16
N LYS A 164 13.52 -9.94 0.93
CA LYS A 164 13.24 -10.88 -0.16
C LYS A 164 14.48 -11.65 -0.61
N GLN A 165 15.58 -10.94 -0.81
CA GLN A 165 16.85 -11.53 -1.27
C GLN A 165 17.61 -12.20 -0.14
N ARG A 166 17.22 -11.96 1.12
CA ARG A 166 17.89 -12.45 2.34
C ARG A 166 19.40 -12.21 2.33
N SER A 167 19.78 -11.03 1.82
CA SER A 167 21.16 -10.61 1.69
C SER A 167 21.32 -9.15 2.11
N PRO A 168 22.38 -8.80 2.86
CA PRO A 168 22.71 -7.41 3.11
C PRO A 168 23.19 -6.70 1.83
N LYS A 169 23.68 -7.44 0.84
CA LYS A 169 24.03 -6.92 -0.49
C LYS A 169 22.90 -7.26 -1.45
N ILE A 170 22.08 -6.27 -1.79
CA ILE A 170 20.90 -6.45 -2.64
C ILE A 170 21.16 -5.98 -4.06
N GLU A 171 20.56 -6.66 -5.02
CA GLU A 171 20.46 -6.19 -6.39
C GLU A 171 19.19 -5.35 -6.56
N VAL A 172 19.31 -4.23 -7.28
CA VAL A 172 18.21 -3.34 -7.64
C VAL A 172 18.23 -3.10 -9.14
N ALA A 173 17.15 -2.53 -9.68
CA ALA A 173 17.06 -2.20 -11.11
C ALA A 173 18.32 -1.50 -11.63
N HIS A 174 18.69 -1.72 -12.90
CA HIS A 174 19.90 -1.15 -13.50
C HIS A 174 19.84 0.36 -13.77
N SER A 175 18.74 1.03 -13.42
CA SER A 175 18.60 2.48 -13.50
C SER A 175 17.65 3.00 -12.43
N LEU A 176 17.82 4.27 -12.04
CA LEU A 176 16.89 4.95 -11.13
C LEU A 176 15.45 4.95 -11.67
N SER A 177 15.27 5.12 -12.97
CA SER A 177 13.94 5.08 -13.60
C SER A 177 13.31 3.69 -13.48
N GLY A 178 14.09 2.63 -13.66
CA GLY A 178 13.65 1.25 -13.41
C GLY A 178 13.27 1.06 -11.94
N PHE A 179 14.11 1.51 -11.02
CA PHE A 179 13.88 1.40 -9.59
C PHE A 179 12.60 2.11 -9.13
N ILE A 180 12.34 3.33 -9.63
CA ILE A 180 11.09 4.06 -9.34
C ILE A 180 9.86 3.32 -9.92
N ARG A 181 10.01 2.67 -11.08
CA ARG A 181 8.96 1.87 -11.69
C ARG A 181 8.67 0.59 -10.89
N ASP A 182 9.69 -0.07 -10.35
CA ASP A 182 9.54 -1.25 -9.49
C ASP A 182 8.81 -0.91 -8.19
N MET A 183 9.04 0.29 -7.65
CA MET A 183 8.24 0.84 -6.55
C MET A 183 6.76 1.11 -6.94
N GLY A 184 6.45 1.12 -8.23
CA GLY A 184 5.13 1.38 -8.81
C GLY A 184 4.77 2.85 -8.88
N PHE A 185 5.77 3.72 -9.06
CA PHE A 185 5.53 5.14 -9.31
C PHE A 185 5.80 5.49 -10.77
N PRO A 186 5.04 6.42 -11.36
CA PRO A 186 5.35 6.93 -12.68
C PRO A 186 6.69 7.66 -12.64
N VAL A 187 7.49 7.51 -13.69
CA VAL A 187 8.75 8.24 -13.87
C VAL A 187 8.44 9.51 -14.65
N THR A 188 8.50 10.66 -13.98
CA THR A 188 8.27 11.97 -14.61
C THR A 188 9.45 12.90 -14.34
N GLY A 189 9.88 13.61 -15.38
CA GLY A 189 10.93 14.62 -15.32
C GLY A 189 10.42 16.00 -14.88
N GLY A 190 11.31 16.99 -14.92
CA GLY A 190 11.04 18.37 -14.54
C GLY A 190 11.10 18.63 -13.03
N ASP A 191 10.99 19.90 -12.63
CA ASP A 191 11.19 20.33 -11.23
C ASP A 191 10.19 19.76 -10.24
N ARG A 192 8.99 19.42 -10.72
CA ARG A 192 7.92 18.79 -9.93
C ARG A 192 7.77 17.30 -10.24
N GLY A 193 8.69 16.74 -11.03
CA GLY A 193 8.72 15.34 -11.42
C GLY A 193 9.07 14.42 -10.27
N THR A 194 8.65 13.16 -10.37
CA THR A 194 8.97 12.12 -9.39
C THR A 194 10.46 11.80 -9.37
N LEU A 195 11.13 11.88 -10.52
CA LEU A 195 12.53 11.52 -10.67
C LEU A 195 13.42 12.39 -9.78
N LYS A 196 13.27 13.72 -9.84
CA LYS A 196 14.06 14.67 -9.03
C LYS A 196 13.85 14.45 -7.53
N GLN A 197 12.60 14.23 -7.11
CA GLN A 197 12.26 14.05 -5.69
C GLN A 197 12.82 12.73 -5.11
N PHE A 198 12.73 11.63 -5.87
CA PHE A 198 13.32 10.35 -5.43
C PHE A 198 14.83 10.41 -5.42
N LYS A 199 15.42 11.00 -6.47
CA LYS A 199 16.86 11.25 -6.60
C LYS A 199 17.43 12.01 -5.39
N GLU A 200 16.79 13.11 -5.02
CA GLU A 200 17.17 13.91 -3.86
C GLU A 200 17.14 13.08 -2.57
N GLN A 201 16.03 12.38 -2.30
CA GLN A 201 15.91 11.61 -1.06
C GLN A 201 16.85 10.41 -1.03
N LEU A 202 17.19 9.84 -2.18
CA LEU A 202 18.17 8.75 -2.26
C LEU A 202 19.59 9.22 -1.93
N ASN A 203 20.03 10.38 -2.46
CA ASN A 203 21.33 10.96 -2.07
C ASN A 203 21.38 11.23 -0.56
N ARG A 204 20.31 11.80 0.00
CA ARG A 204 20.23 12.07 1.45
C ARG A 204 20.28 10.78 2.28
N LEU A 205 19.61 9.73 1.84
CA LEU A 205 19.65 8.41 2.49
C LEU A 205 21.02 7.73 2.36
N ALA A 206 21.68 7.88 1.21
CA ALA A 206 23.04 7.36 0.98
C ALA A 206 24.08 8.03 1.87
N ALA A 207 23.90 9.32 2.14
CA ALA A 207 24.85 10.09 2.94
C ALA A 207 24.62 9.97 4.45
N CYS A 208 23.37 9.81 4.88
CA CYS A 208 23.03 9.92 6.30
C CYS A 208 23.49 8.71 7.13
N SER A 209 23.68 8.93 8.43
CA SER A 209 23.81 7.87 9.41
C SER A 209 22.58 7.82 10.32
N MET A 210 22.20 6.62 10.76
CA MET A 210 21.10 6.42 11.71
C MET A 210 21.65 5.82 13.01
N GLN A 211 21.05 6.17 14.14
CA GLN A 211 21.30 5.50 15.41
C GLN A 211 19.96 5.10 16.00
N ILE A 212 19.80 3.81 16.28
CA ILE A 212 18.59 3.24 16.83
C ILE A 212 18.86 2.88 18.29
N GLY A 213 18.21 3.58 19.21
CA GLY A 213 18.23 3.20 20.62
C GLY A 213 17.02 2.34 20.95
N LEU A 214 17.25 1.21 21.58
CA LEU A 214 16.24 0.32 22.13
C LEU A 214 16.47 0.19 23.64
N TRP A 215 15.43 0.43 24.42
CA TRP A 215 15.46 0.22 25.87
C TRP A 215 14.28 -0.67 26.27
N ASP A 216 14.48 -1.63 27.16
CA ASP A 216 13.40 -2.51 27.63
C ASP A 216 12.98 -2.26 29.09
N GLY A 217 13.61 -1.28 29.75
CA GLY A 217 13.43 -1.00 31.17
C GLY A 217 14.55 -1.55 32.06
N SER A 218 15.35 -2.48 31.55
CA SER A 218 16.45 -3.15 32.27
C SER A 218 17.78 -3.15 31.51
N ARG A 219 17.71 -3.23 30.17
CA ARG A 219 18.85 -3.23 29.25
C ARG A 219 18.64 -2.15 28.21
N ALA A 220 19.70 -1.43 27.91
CA ALA A 220 19.77 -0.50 26.79
C ALA A 220 20.68 -1.11 25.71
N SER A 221 20.22 -1.06 24.46
CA SER A 221 21.02 -1.37 23.29
C SER A 221 20.97 -0.16 22.38
N THR A 222 22.13 0.28 21.90
CA THR A 222 22.23 1.35 20.92
C THR A 222 22.91 0.79 19.69
N LEU A 223 22.16 0.73 18.61
CA LEU A 223 22.65 0.35 17.30
C LEU A 223 23.09 1.63 16.57
N ASN A 224 24.40 1.90 16.58
CA ASN A 224 25.00 3.03 15.87
C ASN A 224 25.36 2.63 14.46
N VAL A 225 24.44 2.81 13.50
CA VAL A 225 24.60 2.20 12.18
C VAL A 225 24.00 3.07 11.06
N PRO A 226 24.79 3.51 10.05
CA PRO A 226 24.20 4.01 8.83
C PRO A 226 23.37 2.88 8.17
N PRO A 227 22.14 3.15 7.69
CA PRO A 227 21.28 2.10 7.14
C PRO A 227 21.95 1.36 5.96
N PHE A 228 22.86 2.03 5.27
CA PHE A 228 23.68 1.48 4.20
C PHE A 228 25.16 1.56 4.59
N ARG A 229 25.89 0.45 4.45
CA ARG A 229 27.35 0.43 4.55
C ARG A 229 27.98 1.05 3.30
N GLN A 230 27.37 0.79 2.14
CA GLN A 230 27.80 1.31 0.85
C GLN A 230 26.58 1.46 -0.06
N LEU A 231 26.34 2.68 -0.50
CA LEU A 231 25.35 3.03 -1.50
C LEU A 231 26.05 3.94 -2.52
N ASP A 232 26.61 3.34 -3.57
CA ASP A 232 27.35 4.05 -4.62
C ASP A 232 26.36 4.78 -5.54
N VAL A 233 25.86 5.90 -5.03
CA VAL A 233 24.85 6.71 -5.69
C VAL A 233 25.32 8.16 -5.61
N TRP A 234 25.77 8.69 -6.74
CA TRP A 234 25.84 10.13 -6.95
C TRP A 234 24.94 10.51 -8.10
N LEU A 235 23.87 11.23 -7.75
CA LEU A 235 22.88 11.65 -8.72
C LEU A 235 22.81 13.20 -8.70
N PRO A 236 23.42 13.89 -9.68
CA PRO A 236 23.42 15.36 -9.73
C PRO A 236 22.02 15.92 -10.03
N LEU A 237 21.44 16.72 -9.13
CA LEU A 237 20.02 17.15 -9.22
C LEU A 237 19.64 17.93 -10.48
N ASN A 238 20.61 18.59 -11.14
CA ASN A 238 20.40 19.48 -12.29
C ASN A 238 21.05 18.99 -13.59
N ALA A 239 21.53 17.74 -13.66
CA ALA A 239 22.13 17.20 -14.89
C ALA A 239 21.07 16.56 -15.81
N HIS A 240 21.35 16.55 -17.12
CA HIS A 240 20.56 15.82 -18.12
C HIS A 240 20.49 14.31 -17.76
N PRO A 241 19.40 13.60 -18.13
CA PRO A 241 19.23 12.17 -17.86
C PRO A 241 20.38 11.28 -18.34
N ASP A 242 21.13 11.74 -19.34
CA ASP A 242 22.22 10.99 -19.99
C ASP A 242 23.61 11.44 -19.52
N GLN A 243 23.71 12.41 -18.60
CA GLN A 243 24.99 12.91 -18.09
C GLN A 243 25.24 12.39 -16.66
N GLY A 244 26.11 11.38 -16.57
CA GLY A 244 26.86 11.07 -15.34
C GLY A 244 26.05 10.50 -14.17
N LEU A 245 25.02 9.68 -14.42
CA LEU A 245 24.42 8.89 -13.33
C LEU A 245 25.37 7.75 -12.95
N LEU A 246 26.12 7.92 -11.87
CA LEU A 246 26.65 6.77 -11.15
C LEU A 246 25.48 6.14 -10.39
N TRP A 247 24.85 5.17 -11.04
CA TRP A 247 23.85 4.30 -10.44
C TRP A 247 24.45 2.91 -10.28
N SER A 248 24.66 2.49 -9.05
CA SER A 248 24.95 1.09 -8.77
C SER A 248 23.66 0.27 -8.78
N SER A 249 23.64 -0.82 -9.54
CA SER A 249 22.60 -1.85 -9.44
C SER A 249 22.74 -2.70 -8.17
N THR A 250 23.62 -2.32 -7.25
CA THR A 250 23.86 -3.04 -6.01
C THR A 250 23.93 -2.09 -4.83
N ILE A 251 23.20 -2.41 -3.76
CA ILE A 251 23.14 -1.64 -2.51
C ILE A 251 23.56 -2.55 -1.38
N THR A 252 24.48 -2.10 -0.53
CA THR A 252 24.94 -2.89 0.62
C THR A 252 24.47 -2.26 1.93
N PHE A 253 23.55 -2.92 2.61
CA PHE A 253 23.15 -2.63 3.97
C PHE A 253 24.31 -2.89 4.94
N GLN A 254 24.30 -2.15 6.05
CA GLN A 254 25.15 -2.53 7.16
C GLN A 254 24.59 -3.80 7.81
N THR A 255 25.48 -4.71 8.19
CA THR A 255 25.15 -6.07 8.64
C THR A 255 24.22 -6.10 9.85
N ASP A 256 24.53 -5.36 10.90
CA ASP A 256 23.72 -5.33 12.12
C ASP A 256 22.33 -4.71 11.87
N PHE A 257 22.22 -3.68 11.03
CA PHE A 257 20.91 -3.15 10.62
C PHE A 257 20.12 -4.18 9.81
N PHE A 258 20.78 -4.89 8.88
CA PHE A 258 20.14 -5.96 8.11
C PHE A 258 19.66 -7.09 9.02
N ASP A 259 20.47 -7.54 9.96
CA ASP A 259 20.11 -8.60 10.92
C ASP A 259 18.94 -8.14 11.81
N ASN A 260 18.95 -6.88 12.27
CA ASN A 260 17.86 -6.31 13.04
C ASN A 260 16.58 -6.17 12.20
N LEU A 261 16.70 -5.78 10.92
CA LEU A 261 15.60 -5.73 9.97
C LEU A 261 14.94 -7.09 9.80
N LEU A 262 15.70 -8.18 9.63
CA LEU A 262 15.12 -9.52 9.50
C LEU A 262 14.30 -9.93 10.73
N GLN A 263 14.70 -9.49 11.93
CA GLN A 263 14.00 -9.79 13.19
C GLN A 263 12.80 -8.88 13.45
N HIS A 264 12.79 -7.67 12.87
CA HIS A 264 11.83 -6.61 13.18
C HIS A 264 11.14 -6.04 11.92
N ALA A 265 11.02 -6.85 10.88
CA ALA A 265 10.33 -6.50 9.65
C ALA A 265 8.82 -6.36 9.90
N LEU A 266 8.30 -5.15 9.70
CA LEU A 266 6.88 -4.85 9.69
C LEU A 266 6.33 -5.05 8.27
N PRO A 267 5.42 -6.00 8.03
CA PRO A 267 4.74 -6.13 6.75
C PRO A 267 3.76 -4.98 6.52
N VAL A 268 3.70 -4.49 5.28
CA VAL A 268 2.87 -3.38 4.81
C VAL A 268 2.31 -3.70 3.43
N ASP A 269 1.00 -3.51 3.23
CA ASP A 269 0.40 -3.57 1.90
C ASP A 269 0.82 -2.35 1.06
N ILE A 270 1.60 -2.59 -0.01
CA ILE A 270 2.11 -1.53 -0.89
C ILE A 270 0.99 -0.76 -1.57
N ARG A 271 -0.17 -1.38 -1.81
CA ARG A 271 -1.34 -0.73 -2.42
C ARG A 271 -1.80 0.41 -1.50
N ALA A 272 -1.89 0.15 -0.20
CA ALA A 272 -2.22 1.15 0.80
C ALA A 272 -1.14 2.24 0.93
N ALA A 273 0.14 1.86 0.97
CA ALA A 273 1.23 2.85 0.99
C ALA A 273 1.19 3.78 -0.23
N ARG A 274 0.86 3.27 -1.42
CA ARG A 274 0.65 4.07 -2.64
C ARG A 274 -0.54 5.02 -2.52
N ALA A 275 -1.61 4.64 -1.83
CA ALA A 275 -2.76 5.52 -1.56
C ALA A 275 -2.37 6.77 -0.74
N PHE A 276 -1.33 6.65 0.09
CA PHE A 276 -0.83 7.73 0.96
C PHE A 276 0.53 8.31 0.53
N ALA A 277 1.04 7.95 -0.65
CA ALA A 277 2.36 8.35 -1.14
C ALA A 277 2.61 9.87 -1.28
N GLY A 278 1.56 10.70 -1.09
CA GLY A 278 1.65 12.16 -1.09
C GLY A 278 1.76 12.79 0.30
N SER A 279 1.64 12.02 1.39
CA SER A 279 1.67 12.55 2.76
C SER A 279 2.52 11.67 3.66
N ALA A 280 3.59 12.27 4.20
CA ALA A 280 4.50 11.60 5.11
C ALA A 280 3.81 11.20 6.44
N ARG A 281 2.92 12.05 6.96
CA ARG A 281 2.16 11.77 8.18
C ARG A 281 1.15 10.63 7.99
N GLN A 282 0.55 10.52 6.81
CA GLN A 282 -0.37 9.41 6.52
C GLN A 282 0.36 8.08 6.36
N LEU A 283 1.56 8.08 5.77
CA LEU A 283 2.42 6.89 5.72
C LEU A 283 2.84 6.47 7.13
N ASP A 284 3.30 7.40 7.96
CA ASP A 284 3.64 7.09 9.35
C ASP A 284 2.43 6.60 10.14
N LEU A 285 1.24 7.17 9.92
CA LEU A 285 0.01 6.68 10.53
C LEU A 285 -0.29 5.23 10.10
N LEU A 286 -0.19 4.93 8.79
CA LEU A 286 -0.36 3.57 8.27
C LEU A 286 0.62 2.59 8.95
N PHE A 287 1.91 2.91 8.96
CA PHE A 287 2.94 2.05 9.54
C PHE A 287 2.77 1.89 11.04
N TRP A 288 2.49 2.99 11.75
CA TRP A 288 2.33 3.01 13.19
C TRP A 288 1.10 2.21 13.64
N VAL A 289 -0.05 2.36 12.96
CA VAL A 289 -1.25 1.57 13.25
C VAL A 289 -0.96 0.09 12.92
N GLY A 290 -0.32 -0.20 11.79
CA GLY A 290 0.12 -1.56 11.42
C GLY A 290 0.97 -2.22 12.50
N TYR A 291 1.99 -1.51 13.00
CA TYR A 291 2.82 -1.99 14.09
C TYR A 291 1.99 -2.22 15.36
N ARG A 292 1.16 -1.25 15.76
CA ARG A 292 0.38 -1.35 16.99
C ARG A 292 -0.59 -2.52 16.97
N LEU A 293 -1.36 -2.70 15.89
CA LEU A 293 -2.33 -3.78 15.78
C LEU A 293 -1.70 -5.16 15.87
N SER A 294 -0.48 -5.35 15.33
CA SER A 294 0.24 -6.63 15.44
C SER A 294 0.58 -7.07 16.87
N ARG A 295 0.48 -6.14 17.84
CA ARG A 295 0.84 -6.38 19.25
C ARG A 295 -0.27 -6.00 20.23
N LEU A 296 -1.45 -5.63 19.73
CA LEU A 296 -2.51 -5.06 20.56
C LEU A 296 -3.46 -6.14 21.07
N GLU A 297 -3.32 -6.52 22.34
CA GLU A 297 -4.20 -7.52 22.97
C GLU A 297 -5.47 -6.94 23.59
N ARG A 298 -5.45 -5.65 23.96
CA ARG A 298 -6.55 -4.96 24.66
C ARG A 298 -6.80 -3.59 24.03
N PRO A 299 -8.01 -3.01 24.16
CA PRO A 299 -8.28 -1.65 23.72
C PRO A 299 -7.22 -0.65 24.20
N LEU A 300 -6.62 0.10 23.28
CA LEU A 300 -5.65 1.14 23.56
C LEU A 300 -6.30 2.51 23.38
N ARG A 301 -6.31 3.28 24.46
CA ARG A 301 -6.70 4.69 24.46
C ARG A 301 -5.45 5.55 24.38
N LEU A 302 -5.40 6.45 23.41
CA LEU A 302 -4.37 7.49 23.30
C LEU A 302 -5.01 8.86 23.43
N THR A 303 -4.46 9.68 24.32
CA THR A 303 -4.88 11.07 24.47
C THR A 303 -4.43 11.89 23.27
N TRP A 304 -5.07 13.04 23.05
CA TRP A 304 -4.60 13.99 22.05
C TRP A 304 -3.15 14.45 22.26
N ASP A 305 -2.68 14.54 23.50
CA ASP A 305 -1.29 14.90 23.79
C ASP A 305 -0.32 13.80 23.36
N ASN A 306 -0.66 12.52 23.59
CA ASN A 306 0.14 11.39 23.11
C ASN A 306 0.23 11.39 21.57
N LEU A 307 -0.89 11.67 20.90
CA LEU A 307 -0.94 11.75 19.44
C LEU A 307 -0.18 12.96 18.91
N TYR A 308 -0.26 14.11 19.59
CA TYR A 308 0.45 15.32 19.20
C TYR A 308 1.96 15.16 19.33
N LYS A 309 2.44 14.53 20.41
CA LYS A 309 3.86 14.17 20.55
C LYS A 309 4.34 13.26 19.41
N GLN A 310 3.50 12.33 18.96
CA GLN A 310 3.84 11.38 17.91
C GLN A 310 3.80 11.98 16.49
N PHE A 311 2.72 12.67 16.15
CA PHE A 311 2.38 13.06 14.78
C PHE A 311 2.29 14.58 14.56
N GLY A 312 2.41 15.37 15.62
CA GLY A 312 2.16 16.81 15.63
C GLY A 312 3.39 17.68 15.45
N SER A 313 4.57 17.10 15.13
CA SER A 313 5.85 17.82 15.08
C SER A 313 5.90 19.03 14.13
N GLU A 314 4.96 19.13 13.18
CA GLU A 314 4.87 20.25 12.23
C GLU A 314 3.67 21.16 12.44
N ASN A 315 2.83 20.86 13.43
CA ASN A 315 1.65 21.64 13.73
C ASN A 315 1.98 22.66 14.81
N GLY A 316 1.80 23.95 14.51
CA GLY A 316 2.04 25.03 15.47
C GLY A 316 1.11 25.03 16.69
N SER A 317 0.07 24.19 16.71
CA SER A 317 -0.81 24.01 17.87
C SER A 317 -1.46 22.62 17.89
N ILE A 318 -1.88 22.16 19.07
CA ILE A 318 -2.67 20.93 19.20
C ILE A 318 -4.04 21.05 18.50
N ARG A 319 -4.62 22.25 18.41
CA ARG A 319 -5.92 22.47 17.77
C ARG A 319 -5.85 22.22 16.26
N SER A 320 -4.86 22.80 15.59
CA SER A 320 -4.65 22.57 14.15
C SER A 320 -4.26 21.11 13.88
N PHE A 321 -3.43 20.52 14.74
CA PHE A 321 -3.13 19.09 14.68
C PHE A 321 -4.40 18.23 14.75
N ARG A 322 -5.27 18.45 15.74
CA ARG A 322 -6.53 17.69 15.90
C ARG A 322 -7.42 17.76 14.65
N GLN A 323 -7.44 18.88 13.94
CA GLN A 323 -8.21 19.01 12.70
C GLN A 323 -7.60 18.21 11.55
N GLU A 324 -6.28 18.30 11.37
CA GLU A 324 -5.58 17.60 10.31
C GLU A 324 -5.51 16.09 10.55
N PHE A 325 -5.25 15.67 11.79
CA PHE A 325 -5.16 14.26 12.17
C PHE A 325 -6.50 13.55 12.00
N ARG A 326 -7.63 14.23 12.28
CA ARG A 326 -8.97 13.70 11.95
C ARG A 326 -9.13 13.38 10.48
N LYS A 327 -8.63 14.25 9.59
CA LYS A 327 -8.66 14.01 8.14
C LYS A 327 -7.77 12.83 7.76
N ASP A 328 -6.59 12.71 8.37
CA ASP A 328 -5.69 11.60 8.09
C ASP A 328 -6.25 10.25 8.54
N VAL A 329 -6.86 10.19 9.72
CA VAL A 329 -7.58 9.01 10.19
C VAL A 329 -8.77 8.70 9.29
N ALA A 330 -9.58 9.70 8.90
CA ALA A 330 -10.69 9.50 7.97
C ALA A 330 -10.20 8.89 6.64
N HIS A 331 -9.11 9.42 6.08
CA HIS A 331 -8.50 8.88 4.87
C HIS A 331 -7.95 7.46 5.05
N LEU A 332 -7.45 7.11 6.25
CA LEU A 332 -7.03 5.74 6.56
C LEU A 332 -8.23 4.79 6.63
N THR A 333 -9.30 5.19 7.32
CA THR A 333 -10.53 4.39 7.44
C THR A 333 -11.32 4.31 6.13
N GLU A 334 -11.16 5.28 5.22
CA GLU A 334 -11.63 5.15 3.84
C GLU A 334 -10.94 3.98 3.15
N VAL A 335 -9.61 3.83 3.27
CA VAL A 335 -8.89 2.72 2.62
C VAL A 335 -9.12 1.38 3.34
N PHE A 336 -9.31 1.41 4.67
CA PHE A 336 -9.57 0.24 5.49
C PHE A 336 -10.86 0.37 6.30
N PRO A 337 -12.05 0.15 5.70
CA PRO A 337 -13.33 0.37 6.38
C PRO A 337 -13.58 -0.54 7.59
N ARG A 338 -12.87 -1.68 7.66
CA ARG A 338 -12.95 -2.62 8.78
C ARG A 338 -12.03 -2.28 9.95
N LEU A 339 -11.16 -1.27 9.80
CA LEU A 339 -10.23 -0.84 10.84
C LEU A 339 -11.01 -0.29 12.05
N ARG A 340 -10.82 -0.91 13.22
CA ARG A 340 -11.49 -0.52 14.46
C ARG A 340 -10.74 0.60 15.17
N LEU A 341 -10.80 1.78 14.57
CA LEU A 341 -10.18 3.00 15.07
C LEU A 341 -11.22 4.11 15.11
N THR A 342 -11.40 4.72 16.28
CA THR A 342 -12.34 5.84 16.48
C THR A 342 -11.63 7.04 17.10
N LEU A 343 -12.14 8.24 16.80
CA LEU A 343 -11.70 9.50 17.39
C LEU A 343 -12.84 10.14 18.17
N ASP A 344 -12.53 10.68 19.34
CA ASP A 344 -13.47 11.39 20.20
C ASP A 344 -12.83 12.66 20.80
N GLU A 345 -13.50 13.26 21.79
CA GLU A 345 -13.02 14.47 22.45
C GLU A 345 -11.72 14.28 23.22
N ASN A 346 -11.46 13.08 23.77
CA ASN A 346 -10.26 12.84 24.58
C ASN A 346 -9.12 12.24 23.76
N GLY A 347 -9.35 11.73 22.55
CA GLY A 347 -8.28 11.30 21.66
C GLY A 347 -8.68 10.23 20.67
N MET A 348 -7.87 9.18 20.58
CA MET A 348 -8.07 8.04 19.70
C MET A 348 -8.23 6.76 20.51
N GLN A 349 -9.18 5.93 20.11
CA GLN A 349 -9.34 4.58 20.60
C GLN A 349 -9.03 3.59 19.47
N LEU A 350 -8.10 2.69 19.75
CA LEU A 350 -7.76 1.58 18.87
C LEU A 350 -8.20 0.28 19.55
N LEU A 351 -9.07 -0.48 18.90
CA LEU A 351 -9.50 -1.78 19.42
C LEU A 351 -8.63 -2.89 18.82
N PRO A 352 -8.40 -3.99 19.56
CA PRO A 352 -7.79 -5.19 19.01
C PRO A 352 -8.54 -5.62 17.75
N SER A 353 -7.76 -5.85 16.70
CA SER A 353 -8.20 -6.38 15.42
C SER A 353 -7.12 -7.34 14.93
N ASP A 354 -7.41 -8.19 13.94
CA ASP A 354 -6.34 -9.04 13.38
C ASP A 354 -5.39 -8.11 12.59
N GLN A 355 -4.07 -8.33 12.65
CA GLN A 355 -3.12 -7.61 11.79
C GLN A 355 -3.46 -7.84 10.31
N LYS A 356 -4.07 -8.98 10.00
CA LYS A 356 -4.68 -9.23 8.71
C LYS A 356 -5.70 -8.15 8.34
N ASP A 357 -6.36 -7.42 9.23
CA ASP A 357 -7.27 -6.34 8.82
C ASP A 357 -6.57 -5.18 8.08
N LEU A 358 -5.24 -5.06 8.18
CA LEU A 358 -4.41 -4.13 7.42
C LEU A 358 -3.58 -4.79 6.29
N LEU A 359 -3.54 -6.12 6.25
CA LEU A 359 -2.88 -6.94 5.21
C LEU A 359 -3.90 -7.81 4.43
N VAL A 360 -5.19 -7.58 4.69
CA VAL A 360 -6.44 -8.36 4.45
C VAL A 360 -6.52 -9.81 5.02
N PRO A 361 -7.62 -10.20 5.75
CA PRO A 361 -8.04 -11.59 6.04
C PRO A 361 -9.19 -12.07 5.12
N PRO A 362 -9.45 -13.39 5.01
CA PRO A 362 -10.29 -13.98 3.96
C PRO A 362 -11.82 -13.83 4.19
N LYS A 363 -12.56 -13.62 3.11
CA LYS A 363 -13.93 -14.15 2.91
C LYS A 363 -13.92 -14.83 1.52
N ALA A 364 -14.24 -16.11 1.32
CA ALA A 364 -14.97 -17.08 2.12
C ALA A 364 -14.52 -18.52 1.82
N VAL A 365 -14.33 -19.35 2.85
CA VAL A 365 -14.58 -20.81 2.78
C VAL A 365 -15.35 -21.24 4.03
N LEU A 366 -16.54 -20.66 4.22
CA LEU A 366 -17.55 -21.18 5.16
C LEU A 366 -18.94 -21.21 4.51
N ALA A 367 -19.00 -21.67 3.27
CA ALA A 367 -20.25 -22.14 2.66
C ALA A 367 -20.32 -23.68 2.53
N ASN A 368 -19.23 -24.44 2.76
CA ASN A 368 -19.25 -25.91 2.55
C ASN A 368 -18.87 -26.77 3.77
N ARG A 369 -18.76 -26.23 4.99
CA ARG A 369 -18.55 -27.05 6.20
C ARG A 369 -19.83 -27.53 6.90
N ARG A 370 -21.01 -27.05 6.51
CA ARG A 370 -22.30 -27.59 7.02
C ARG A 370 -22.89 -28.72 6.18
N ALA A 371 -22.30 -29.04 5.02
CA ALA A 371 -22.74 -30.16 4.16
C ALA A 371 -21.99 -31.49 4.42
N ARG A 372 -20.99 -31.52 5.32
CA ARG A 372 -20.19 -32.72 5.62
C ARG A 372 -20.27 -33.21 7.07
N ALA A 373 -21.16 -32.62 7.87
CA ALA A 373 -21.45 -33.05 9.24
C ALA A 373 -22.89 -33.60 9.39
N LYS A 374 -23.56 -33.89 8.28
CA LYS A 374 -24.84 -34.62 8.19
C LYS A 374 -24.81 -35.72 7.12
N GLY A 375 -23.62 -36.26 6.85
CA GLY A 375 -23.42 -37.47 6.06
C GLY A 375 -23.02 -38.60 6.99
#